data_AF-A0A3D0VDX5-F1
#
_entry.id   AF-A0A3D0VDX5-F1
#
_cell.length_a   1.000
_cell.length_b   1.000
_cell.length_c   1.000
_cell.angle_alpha   90.00
_cell.angle_beta   90.00
_cell.angle_gamma   90.00
#
_symmetry.space_group_name_H-M   'P 1'
#
loop_
_entity.id
_entity.type
_entity.pdbx_description
1 polymer ?
#
loop_
_entity_poly.entity_id
_entity_poly.type
_entity_poly.pdbx_seq_one_letter_code
_entity_poly.pdbx_strand_id
1 'polypeptide(L)' 'MPDTALLEVRGLEMQFVLADSMLRRARRVSPEVLRAVDGVDLEIARGEA' A
#
# COMPACT_ATOMS: atom_id res chain seq x y z
N MET A 1 -19.82 21.52 -1.18
CA MET A 1 -20.22 20.84 -2.44
C MET A 1 -20.94 19.57 -2.06
N PRO A 2 -22.00 19.14 -2.75
CA PRO A 2 -22.61 17.84 -2.43
C PRO A 2 -21.55 16.76 -2.67
N ASP A 3 -21.46 15.82 -1.74
CA ASP A 3 -20.44 14.79 -1.67
C ASP A 3 -20.60 13.82 -2.86
N THR A 4 -19.93 14.12 -3.97
CA THR A 4 -19.98 13.33 -5.21
C THR A 4 -19.08 12.10 -5.16
N ALA A 5 -18.20 12.03 -4.17
CA ALA A 5 -17.30 10.92 -3.94
C ALA A 5 -18.10 9.68 -3.48
N LEU A 6 -17.90 8.56 -4.17
CA LEU A 6 -18.35 7.25 -3.73
C LEU A 6 -17.36 6.64 -2.73
N LEU A 7 -16.06 6.85 -2.95
CA LEU A 7 -14.99 6.40 -2.09
C LEU A 7 -13.91 7.48 -2.00
N GLU A 8 -13.45 7.77 -0.80
CA GLU A 8 -12.29 8.60 -0.57
C GLU A 8 -11.31 7.84 0.35
N VAL A 9 -10.06 7.73 -0.08
CA VAL A 9 -8.96 7.13 0.66
C VAL A 9 -7.78 8.09 0.67
N ARG A 10 -7.25 8.35 1.86
CA ARG A 10 -6.09 9.24 2.05
C ARG A 10 -4.90 8.42 2.53
N GLY A 11 -3.73 8.67 1.93
CA GLY A 11 -2.48 8.00 2.31
C GLY A 11 -2.55 6.47 2.21
N LEU A 12 -3.14 5.93 1.15
CA LEU A 12 -3.19 4.49 0.92
C LEU A 12 -1.77 3.93 0.81
N GLU A 13 -1.48 2.95 1.64
CA GLU A 13 -0.22 2.21 1.62
C GLU A 13 -0.50 0.72 1.42
N MET A 14 0.35 0.07 0.63
CA MET A 14 0.32 -1.37 0.43
C MET A 14 1.74 -1.90 0.40
N GLN A 15 2.09 -2.72 1.38
CA GLN A 15 3.45 -3.21 1.58
C GLN A 15 3.45 -4.74 1.70
N PHE A 16 4.44 -5.38 1.07
CA PHE A 16 4.64 -6.82 1.09
C PHE A 16 6.08 -7.14 1.52
N VAL A 17 6.23 -8.07 2.46
CA VAL A 17 7.56 -8.60 2.81
C VAL A 17 7.96 -9.62 1.77
N LEU A 18 9.06 -9.38 1.06
CA LEU A 18 9.64 -10.35 0.14
C LEU A 18 10.35 -11.45 0.94
N ALA A 19 10.26 -12.69 0.45
CA ALA A 19 10.62 -13.88 1.22
C ALA A 19 11.98 -13.77 1.93
N ASP A 20 11.94 -13.87 3.25
CA ASP A 20 13.11 -13.85 4.13
C ASP A 20 13.58 -15.30 4.36
N SER A 21 14.74 -15.66 3.83
CA SER A 21 15.30 -16.99 4.05
C SER A 21 15.79 -17.13 5.49
N MET A 22 15.69 -18.33 6.10
CA MET A 22 16.18 -18.56 7.47
C MET A 22 17.67 -18.17 7.64
N LEU A 23 18.46 -18.27 6.56
CA LEU A 23 19.84 -17.81 6.46
C LEU A 23 20.00 -16.29 6.59
N ARG A 24 19.08 -15.48 6.04
CA ARG A 24 19.08 -14.02 6.16
C ARG A 24 18.64 -13.57 7.55
N ARG A 25 17.65 -14.24 8.14
CA ARG A 25 17.22 -14.03 9.53
C ARG A 25 18.35 -14.27 10.54
N ALA A 26 19.14 -15.35 10.36
CA ALA A 26 20.29 -15.65 11.20
C ALA A 26 21.41 -14.59 11.09
N ARG A 27 21.52 -13.90 9.95
CA ARG A 27 22.48 -12.82 9.70
C ARG A 27 21.97 -11.43 10.10
N ARG A 28 20.78 -11.32 10.72
CA ARG A 28 20.10 -10.04 11.05
C ARG A 28 20.03 -9.08 9.87
N VAL A 29 19.91 -9.61 8.65
CA VAL A 29 19.69 -8.77 7.47
C VAL A 29 18.23 -8.33 7.49
N SER A 30 17.98 -7.03 7.41
CA SER A 30 16.63 -6.50 7.35
C SER A 30 15.88 -7.10 6.15
N PRO A 31 14.62 -7.56 6.33
CA PRO A 31 13.84 -8.11 5.25
C PRO A 31 13.55 -7.03 4.20
N GLU A 32 13.54 -7.45 2.94
CA GLU A 32 13.22 -6.57 1.82
C GLU A 32 11.70 -6.35 1.77
N VAL A 33 11.27 -5.10 1.67
CA VAL A 33 9.85 -4.71 1.64
C VAL A 33 9.53 -4.11 0.28
N LEU A 34 8.60 -4.73 -0.44
CA LEU A 34 8.00 -4.19 -1.64
C LEU A 34 6.85 -3.26 -1.26
N ARG A 35 6.98 -1.98 -1.61
CA ARG A 35 5.88 -1.01 -1.50
C ARG A 35 5.12 -0.97 -2.82
N ALA A 36 3.98 -1.66 -2.88
CA ALA A 36 3.11 -1.68 -4.05
C ALA A 36 2.33 -0.37 -4.20
N VAL A 37 1.97 0.24 -3.07
CA VAL A 37 1.35 1.57 -3.01
C VAL A 37 2.02 2.35 -1.88
N ASP A 38 2.42 3.59 -2.14
CA ASP A 38 3.21 4.43 -1.21
C ASP A 38 2.51 5.78 -1.00
N GLY A 39 1.59 5.83 -0.03
CA GLY A 39 0.98 7.05 0.48
C GLY A 39 0.10 7.80 -0.53
N VAL A 40 -0.63 7.10 -1.39
CA VAL A 40 -1.43 7.74 -2.44
C VAL A 40 -2.81 8.15 -1.93
N ASP A 41 -3.28 9.32 -2.36
CA ASP A 41 -4.67 9.74 -2.19
C ASP A 41 -5.49 9.25 -3.38
N LEU A 42 -6.63 8.62 -3.10
CA LEU A 42 -7.55 8.07 -4.09
C LEU A 42 -8.96 8.60 -3.81
N GLU A 43 -9.61 9.11 -4.86
CA GLU A 43 -11.02 9.45 -4.85
C GLU A 43 -11.68 8.72 -6.02
N ILE A 44 -12.82 8.07 -5.76
CA ILE A 44 -13.65 7.46 -6.80
C ILE A 44 -14.99 8.18 -6.75
N ALA A 45 -15.38 8.81 -7.86
CA ALA A 45 -16.67 9.46 -7.98
C ALA A 45 -17.80 8.44 -8.24
N ARG A 46 -19.02 8.78 -7.84
CA ARG A 46 -20.18 7.93 -8.13
C ARG A 46 -20.43 7.86 -9.64
N GLY A 47 -20.34 6.66 -10.22
CA GLY A 47 -20.56 6.41 -11.65
C GLY A 47 -19.30 6.35 -12.50
N GLU A 48 -18.12 6.43 -11.88
CA GLU A 48 -16.82 6.20 -12.51
C GLU A 48 -16.62 4.69 -12.79
N ALA A 49 -16.07 4.36 -13.96
CA ALA A 49 -15.90 2.99 -14.48
C ALA A 49 -14.49 2.77 -15.06
#